data_AF-A0A950RE24-F1
#
_entry.id   AF-A0A950RE24-F1
#
_cell.length_a   1.000
_cell.length_b   1.000
_cell.length_c   1.000
_cell.angle_alpha   90.00
_cell.angle_beta   90.00
_cell.angle_gamma   90.00
#
_symmetry.space_group_name_H-M   'P 1'
#
loop_
_entity.id
_entity.type
_entity.pdbx_description
1 polymer ?
#
loop_
_entity_poly.entity_id
_entity_poly.type
_entity_poly.pdbx_seq_one_letter_code
_entity_poly.pdbx_strand_id
1 'polypeptide(L)'
;MRAAAAWLREAGYRVLEAPDAATAQRLLHGGSRVDALVTDVGLPGRTNGRQLAGAARTQRPDLPVLFMTGYAGSELRGAALPPGMAVIDKPFSLDDLAARVRAMLSAAPGPWHLIPP
;
A
#
# COMPACT_ATOMS: atom_id res chain seq x y z
N MET A 1 11.42 -1.47 -5.61
CA MET A 1 10.75 -0.73 -4.52
C MET A 1 11.62 0.30 -3.80
N ARG A 2 12.97 0.24 -3.84
CA ARG A 2 13.83 1.20 -3.10
C ARG A 2 13.59 2.68 -3.41
N ALA A 3 13.40 3.06 -4.69
CA ALA A 3 13.16 4.46 -5.06
C ALA A 3 11.82 4.99 -4.51
N ALA A 4 10.75 4.18 -4.57
CA ALA A 4 9.46 4.53 -3.99
C ALA A 4 9.54 4.69 -2.45
N ALA A 5 10.26 3.80 -1.79
CA ALA A 5 10.46 3.87 -0.33
C ALA A 5 11.28 5.10 0.09
N ALA A 6 12.34 5.45 -0.65
CA ALA A 6 13.13 6.65 -0.41
C ALA A 6 12.27 7.92 -0.58
N TRP A 7 11.53 8.00 -1.68
CA TRP A 7 10.67 9.15 -1.96
C TRP A 7 9.57 9.35 -0.90
N LEU A 8 8.92 8.28 -0.46
CA LEU A 8 7.92 8.37 0.60
C LEU A 8 8.55 8.81 1.93
N ARG A 9 9.80 8.45 2.22
CA ARG A 9 10.51 8.97 3.40
C ARG A 9 10.79 10.46 3.27
N GLU A 10 11.22 10.92 2.10
CA GLU A 10 11.43 12.35 1.81
C GLU A 10 10.13 13.15 1.93
N ALA A 11 9.00 12.54 1.56
CA ALA A 11 7.66 13.11 1.75
C ALA A 11 7.15 13.09 3.20
N GLY A 12 7.97 12.65 4.18
CA GLY A 12 7.66 12.68 5.61
C GLY A 12 7.01 11.41 6.17
N TYR A 13 6.90 10.33 5.39
CA TYR A 13 6.31 9.08 5.86
C TYR A 13 7.32 8.15 6.52
N ARG A 14 6.90 7.45 7.58
CA ARG A 14 7.65 6.31 8.12
C ARG A 14 7.41 5.08 7.24
N VAL A 15 8.43 4.67 6.49
CA VAL A 15 8.34 3.52 5.57
C VAL A 15 8.98 2.27 6.16
N LEU A 16 8.18 1.21 6.30
CA LEU A 16 8.64 -0.16 6.58
C LEU A 16 8.75 -0.92 5.26
N GLU A 17 9.97 -1.32 4.90
CA GLU A 17 10.20 -2.10 3.68
C GLU A 17 10.08 -3.60 3.97
N ALA A 18 9.31 -4.29 3.13
CA ALA A 18 9.23 -5.73 3.12
C ALA A 18 9.68 -6.25 1.74
N PRO A 19 10.79 -7.01 1.65
CA PRO A 19 11.28 -7.53 0.37
C PRO A 19 10.39 -8.65 -0.19
N ASP A 20 9.58 -9.28 0.66
CA ASP A 20 8.68 -10.37 0.30
C ASP A 20 7.39 -10.35 1.14
N ALA A 21 6.38 -11.12 0.71
CA ALA A 21 5.09 -11.20 1.38
C ALA A 21 5.20 -11.76 2.81
N ALA A 22 6.15 -12.66 3.09
CA ALA A 22 6.31 -13.26 4.41
C ALA A 22 6.83 -12.23 5.42
N THR A 23 7.79 -11.40 5.03
CA THR A 23 8.31 -10.29 5.83
C THR A 23 7.24 -9.23 6.04
N ALA A 24 6.45 -8.91 5.01
CA ALA A 24 5.33 -7.99 5.12
C ALA A 24 4.29 -8.49 6.13
N GLN A 25 3.95 -9.78 6.08
CA GLN A 25 3.07 -10.41 7.06
C GLN A 25 3.63 -10.28 8.47
N ARG A 26 4.90 -10.62 8.72
CA ARG A 26 5.49 -10.48 10.06
C ARG A 26 5.43 -9.04 10.58
N LEU A 27 5.69 -8.05 9.73
CA LEU A 27 5.58 -6.63 10.10
C LEU A 27 4.14 -6.23 10.46
N LEU A 28 3.16 -6.70 9.70
CA LEU A 28 1.74 -6.45 9.96
C LEU A 28 1.26 -7.09 11.26
N HIS A 29 1.73 -8.32 11.57
CA HIS A 29 1.36 -9.06 12.77
C HIS A 29 2.13 -8.60 14.03
N GLY A 30 3.36 -8.09 13.86
CA GLY A 30 4.26 -7.71 14.96
C GLY A 30 3.86 -6.44 15.71
N GLY A 31 2.60 -6.00 15.64
CA GLY A 31 2.09 -4.82 16.33
C GLY A 31 2.56 -3.48 15.76
N SER A 32 3.31 -3.48 14.65
CA SER A 32 3.70 -2.24 14.00
C SER A 32 2.46 -1.50 13.51
N ARG A 33 2.38 -0.20 13.85
CA ARG A 33 1.35 0.67 13.31
C ARG A 33 1.63 0.88 11.82
N VAL A 34 0.66 0.50 11.00
CA VAL A 34 0.74 0.61 9.54
C VAL A 34 -0.56 1.28 9.13
N ASP A 35 -0.45 2.52 8.65
CA ASP A 35 -1.58 3.36 8.25
C ASP A 35 -1.90 3.23 6.76
N ALA A 36 -0.99 2.66 5.97
CA ALA A 36 -1.23 2.28 4.58
C ALA A 36 -0.27 1.15 4.15
N LEU A 37 -0.76 0.25 3.30
CA LEU A 37 0.03 -0.80 2.65
C LEU A 37 0.20 -0.46 1.16
N VAL A 38 1.44 -0.40 0.68
CA VAL A 38 1.76 -0.24 -0.74
C VAL A 38 2.40 -1.53 -1.23
N THR A 39 1.83 -2.19 -2.24
CA THR A 39 2.30 -3.51 -2.70
C THR A 39 2.18 -3.71 -4.20
N ASP A 40 3.14 -4.40 -4.81
CA ASP A 40 3.09 -4.81 -6.21
C ASP A 40 2.12 -5.98 -6.40
N VAL A 41 1.26 -5.91 -7.43
CA VAL A 41 0.31 -6.99 -7.75
C VAL A 41 1.06 -8.24 -8.22
N GLY A 42 2.09 -8.04 -9.04
CA GLY A 42 2.91 -9.08 -9.66
C GLY A 42 4.21 -9.38 -8.92
N LEU A 43 4.19 -9.46 -7.58
CA LEU A 43 5.37 -9.91 -6.83
C LEU A 43 5.79 -11.32 -7.30
N PRO A 44 7.07 -11.55 -7.65
CA PRO A 44 7.56 -12.89 -7.99
C PRO A 44 7.54 -13.80 -6.75
N GLY A 45 6.84 -14.93 -6.82
CA GLY A 45 6.72 -15.90 -5.73
C GLY A 45 5.34 -16.58 -5.65
N ARG A 46 5.15 -17.49 -4.66
CA ARG A 46 3.88 -18.21 -4.43
C ARG A 46 2.75 -17.35 -3.83
N THR A 47 3.07 -16.17 -3.31
CA THR A 47 2.13 -15.25 -2.65
C THR A 47 2.11 -13.92 -3.39
N ASN A 48 0.96 -13.57 -3.96
CA ASN A 48 0.79 -12.32 -4.70
C ASN A 48 0.44 -11.16 -3.76
N GLY A 49 0.68 -9.91 -4.17
CA GLY A 49 0.35 -8.72 -3.37
C GLY A 49 -1.13 -8.64 -2.98
N ARG A 50 -2.03 -9.26 -3.77
CA ARG A 50 -3.47 -9.38 -3.48
C ARG A 50 -3.75 -10.24 -2.23
N GLN A 51 -3.11 -11.39 -2.10
CA GLN A 51 -3.24 -12.27 -0.94
C GLN A 51 -2.70 -11.60 0.33
N LEU A 52 -1.56 -10.89 0.22
CA LEU A 52 -1.02 -10.11 1.34
C LEU A 52 -2.01 -9.03 1.80
N ALA A 53 -2.58 -8.27 0.86
CA ALA A 53 -3.58 -7.25 1.15
C ALA A 53 -4.85 -7.84 1.77
N GLY A 54 -5.32 -8.99 1.27
CA GLY A 54 -6.46 -9.72 1.84
C GLY A 54 -6.17 -10.13 3.28
N ALA A 55 -5.03 -10.77 3.55
CA ALA A 55 -4.64 -11.19 4.89
C ALA A 55 -4.49 -10.00 5.85
N ALA A 56 -3.92 -8.88 5.38
CA ALA A 56 -3.79 -7.66 6.16
C ALA A 56 -5.15 -7.09 6.54
N ARG A 57 -6.11 -7.06 5.59
CA ARG A 57 -7.45 -6.54 5.83
C ARG A 57 -8.36 -7.46 6.61
N THR A 58 -8.10 -8.76 6.67
CA THR A 58 -8.78 -9.64 7.63
C THR A 58 -8.55 -9.19 9.08
N GLN A 59 -7.35 -8.67 9.38
CA GLN A 59 -7.00 -8.18 10.72
C GLN A 59 -7.28 -6.68 10.89
N ARG A 60 -7.17 -5.91 9.81
CA ARG A 60 -7.39 -4.46 9.79
C ARG A 60 -8.31 -4.09 8.63
N PRO A 61 -9.64 -4.24 8.78
CA PRO A 61 -10.60 -4.05 7.68
C PRO A 61 -10.50 -2.70 6.99
N ASP A 62 -10.13 -1.66 7.73
CA ASP A 62 -10.01 -0.27 7.26
C ASP A 62 -8.60 0.10 6.77
N LEU A 63 -7.66 -0.85 6.75
CA LEU A 63 -6.30 -0.61 6.29
C LEU A 63 -6.32 -0.18 4.80
N PRO A 64 -5.85 1.03 4.48
CA PRO A 64 -5.72 1.47 3.11
C PRO A 64 -4.67 0.63 2.36
N VAL A 65 -5.00 0.17 1.16
CA VAL A 65 -4.11 -0.64 0.32
C VAL A 65 -3.97 -0.04 -1.07
N LEU A 66 -2.74 0.34 -1.43
CA LEU A 66 -2.38 0.78 -2.77
C LEU A 66 -1.67 -0.36 -3.52
N PHE A 67 -2.30 -0.82 -4.60
CA PHE A 67 -1.74 -1.80 -5.51
C PHE A 67 -0.96 -1.12 -6.64
N MET A 68 0.29 -1.48 -6.82
CA MET A 68 1.10 -1.09 -7.98
C MET A 68 0.97 -2.18 -9.04
N THR A 69 0.37 -1.85 -10.18
CA THR A 69 0.15 -2.81 -11.27
C THR A 69 0.96 -2.45 -12.50
N GLY A 70 1.51 -3.47 -13.18
CA GLY A 70 2.12 -3.31 -14.50
C GLY A 70 1.21 -3.89 -15.59
N TYR A 71 1.75 -4.06 -16.80
CA TYR A 71 1.02 -4.64 -17.93
C TYR A 71 0.36 -6.00 -17.64
N ALA A 72 0.87 -6.76 -16.66
CA ALA A 72 0.37 -8.08 -16.26
C ALA A 72 -0.74 -8.06 -15.18
N GLY A 73 -1.15 -6.90 -14.66
CA GLY A 73 -2.19 -6.81 -13.61
C GLY A 73 -3.47 -6.12 -14.10
N SER A 74 -3.86 -6.38 -15.35
CA SER A 74 -5.08 -5.87 -15.97
C SER A 74 -6.36 -6.27 -15.24
N GLU A 75 -6.34 -7.36 -14.47
CA GLU A 75 -7.52 -7.85 -13.71
C GLU A 75 -8.02 -6.89 -12.63
N LEU A 76 -7.15 -5.99 -12.14
CA LEU A 76 -7.54 -4.96 -11.16
C LEU A 76 -7.91 -3.64 -11.82
N ARG A 77 -7.64 -3.47 -13.12
CA ARG A 77 -8.04 -2.29 -13.87
C ARG A 77 -9.55 -2.36 -14.16
N GLY A 78 -10.30 -1.36 -13.70
CA GLY A 78 -11.75 -1.30 -13.88
C GLY A 78 -12.55 -2.21 -12.94
N ALA A 79 -11.88 -2.99 -12.08
CA ALA A 79 -12.55 -3.72 -11.01
C ALA A 79 -13.09 -2.74 -9.95
N ALA A 80 -14.31 -2.96 -9.49
CA ALA A 80 -14.84 -2.29 -8.31
C ALA A 80 -14.04 -2.75 -7.08
N LEU A 81 -13.07 -1.92 -6.67
CA LEU A 81 -12.28 -2.19 -5.47
C LEU A 81 -13.09 -1.82 -4.23
N PRO A 82 -13.02 -2.60 -3.13
CA PRO A 82 -13.61 -2.22 -1.86
C PRO A 82 -13.09 -0.85 -1.37
N PRO A 83 -13.87 -0.12 -0.56
CA PRO A 83 -13.41 1.11 0.08
C PRO A 83 -12.04 0.93 0.76
N GLY A 84 -11.18 1.95 0.64
CA GLY A 84 -9.81 1.92 1.13
C GLY A 84 -8.79 1.22 0.22
N MET A 85 -9.21 0.60 -0.89
CA MET A 85 -8.30 0.05 -1.89
C MET A 85 -8.18 0.96 -3.11
N ALA A 86 -6.95 1.11 -3.60
CA ALA A 86 -6.66 1.84 -4.83
C ALA A 86 -5.61 1.09 -5.64
N VAL A 87 -5.54 1.41 -6.93
CA VAL A 87 -4.50 0.92 -7.85
C VAL A 87 -3.78 2.13 -8.46
N ILE A 88 -2.49 1.99 -8.69
CA ILE A 88 -1.67 2.88 -9.50
C ILE A 88 -0.97 2.08 -10.61
N ASP A 89 -1.07 2.58 -11.84
CA ASP A 89 -0.53 1.94 -13.03
C ASP A 89 0.94 2.28 -13.22
N LYS A 90 1.76 1.30 -13.57
CA LYS A 90 3.12 1.50 -14.05
C LYS A 90 3.10 1.79 -15.56
N PRO A 91 3.92 2.74 -16.05
CA PRO A 91 4.80 3.61 -15.26
C PRO A 91 4.01 4.71 -14.53
N PHE A 92 4.42 5.02 -13.31
CA PHE A 92 3.91 6.15 -12.51
C PHE A 92 5.07 7.07 -12.09
N SER A 93 4.79 8.34 -11.87
CA SER A 93 5.75 9.24 -11.22
C SER A 93 5.78 9.03 -9.70
N LEU A 94 6.91 9.37 -9.08
CA LEU A 94 7.04 9.32 -7.63
C LEU A 94 6.08 10.31 -6.93
N ASP A 95 5.82 11.46 -7.57
CA ASP A 95 4.81 12.43 -7.13
C ASP A 95 3.40 11.85 -7.15
N ASP A 96 3.02 11.13 -8.21
CA ASP A 96 1.71 10.47 -8.30
C ASP A 96 1.54 9.44 -7.19
N LEU A 97 2.58 8.66 -6.91
CA LEU A 97 2.59 7.70 -5.81
C LEU A 97 2.36 8.41 -4.47
N ALA A 98 3.11 9.47 -4.19
CA ALA A 98 2.99 10.23 -2.94
C ALA A 98 1.62 10.90 -2.80
N ALA A 99 1.09 11.49 -3.88
CA ALA A 99 -0.23 12.09 -3.92
C ALA A 99 -1.32 11.05 -3.66
N ARG A 100 -1.21 9.85 -4.22
CA ARG A 100 -2.16 8.75 -4.01
C ARG A 100 -2.13 8.25 -2.57
N VAL A 101 -0.94 8.04 -2.01
CA VAL A 101 -0.76 7.65 -0.61
C VAL A 101 -1.36 8.72 0.32
N ARG A 102 -1.10 10.00 0.06
CA ARG A 102 -1.67 11.12 0.84
C ARG A 102 -3.20 11.12 0.79
N ALA A 103 -3.79 10.97 -0.40
CA ALA A 103 -5.24 10.93 -0.55
C ALA A 103 -5.87 9.74 0.20
N MET A 104 -5.24 8.57 0.13
CA MET A 104 -5.69 7.38 0.84
C MET A 104 -5.61 7.53 2.34
N LEU A 105 -4.50 8.06 2.85
CA LEU A 105 -4.35 8.37 4.25
C LEU A 105 -5.43 9.37 4.66
N SER A 106 -5.60 10.48 3.93
CA SER A 106 -6.60 11.52 4.23
C SER A 106 -8.05 11.02 4.29
N ALA A 107 -8.39 10.03 3.47
CA ALA A 107 -9.73 9.45 3.38
C ALA A 107 -9.98 8.31 4.38
N ALA A 108 -8.92 7.70 4.92
CA ALA A 108 -9.05 6.65 5.92
C ALA A 108 -9.40 7.27 7.27
N PRO A 109 -10.43 6.80 7.99
CA PRO A 109 -10.67 7.20 9.37
C PRO A 109 -9.60 6.57 10.26
N GLY A 110 -8.36 7.06 10.15
CA GLY A 110 -7.27 6.70 11.04
C GLY A 110 -7.19 7.70 12.21
N PRO A 111 -6.68 7.27 13.38
CA PRO A 111 -6.54 8.11 14.57
C PRO A 111 -5.50 9.25 14.44
N TRP A 112 -5.08 9.59 13.22
CA TRP A 112 -4.09 10.62 12.90
C TRP A 112 -4.72 11.99 12.57
N HIS A 113 -6.05 12.15 12.68
CA HIS A 113 -6.77 13.43 12.44
C HIS A 113 -6.44 14.57 13.43
N LEU A 114 -5.37 14.46 14.23
CA LEU A 114 -5.05 15.39 15.32
C LEU A 114 -3.79 16.24 15.11
N ILE A 115 -3.17 16.27 13.92
CA ILE A 115 -2.05 17.19 13.70
C ILE A 115 -2.11 17.84 12.31
N PRO A 116 -2.74 19.03 12.17
CA PRO A 116 -2.40 19.97 11.10
C PRO A 116 -1.06 20.67 11.42
N PRO A 117 -0.39 21.28 10.42
CA PRO A 117 1.01 21.74 10.50
C PRO A 117 1.31 22.76 11.59
#